data_AF-A0A2M9ERM0-F1
#
_entry.id   AF-A0A2M9ERM0-F1
#
_cell.length_a   1.000
_cell.length_b   1.000
_cell.length_c   1.000
_cell.angle_alpha   90.00
_cell.angle_beta   90.00
_cell.angle_gamma   90.00
#
_symmetry.space_group_name_H-M   'P 1'
#
loop_
_entity.id
_entity.type
_entity.pdbx_description
1 polymer ?
#
loop_
_entity_poly.entity_id
_entity_poly.type
_entity_poly.pdbx_seq_one_letter_code
_entity_poly.pdbx_strand_id
1 'polypeptide(L)'
;MWPEAAPGPAMPMRMAALFKAVDEALFHLWDPIGVAEMAAADAVRDEYCGYVAAVVAALQQSMDAQALAAYLDMLAREQMSIEGRHISKKSQVTANALLDYYHHWQA
;
A
#
# COMPACT_ATOMS: atom_id res chain seq x y z
N MET A 1 0.05 22.74 -31.25
CA MET A 1 -1.31 22.36 -30.79
C MET A 1 -1.18 21.05 -30.06
N TRP A 2 -1.29 21.08 -28.74
CA TRP A 2 -1.45 19.90 -27.90
C TRP A 2 -2.82 20.02 -27.25
N PRO A 3 -3.78 19.13 -27.54
CA PRO A 3 -4.94 19.02 -26.69
C PRO A 3 -4.93 17.63 -26.06
N GLU A 4 -4.59 17.53 -24.78
CA GLU A 4 -5.29 16.61 -23.91
C GLU A 4 -5.24 17.16 -22.49
N ALA A 5 -6.38 17.12 -21.82
CA ALA A 5 -6.74 17.88 -20.64
C ALA A 5 -5.65 17.95 -19.55
N ALA A 6 -5.33 19.16 -19.10
CA ALA A 6 -4.66 19.33 -17.81
C ALA A 6 -5.52 18.64 -16.73
N PRO A 7 -4.95 17.74 -15.90
CA PRO A 7 -5.71 17.09 -14.84
C PRO A 7 -6.26 18.17 -13.89
N GLY A 8 -7.59 18.20 -13.74
CA GLY A 8 -8.26 19.22 -12.94
C GLY A 8 -7.92 19.15 -11.45
N PRO A 9 -8.24 20.19 -10.66
CA PRO A 9 -7.85 20.34 -9.25
C PRO A 9 -8.38 19.25 -8.30
N ALA A 10 -9.29 18.38 -8.74
CA ALA A 10 -9.81 17.25 -7.97
C ALA A 10 -8.92 15.98 -8.05
N MET A 11 -8.13 15.82 -9.13
CA MET A 11 -7.22 14.67 -9.30
C MET A 11 -6.11 14.62 -8.24
N PRO A 12 -5.48 15.75 -7.85
CA PRO A 12 -4.52 15.78 -6.74
C PRO A 12 -5.12 15.32 -5.42
N MET A 13 -6.38 15.68 -5.12
CA MET A 13 -7.03 15.32 -3.85
C MET A 13 -7.41 13.84 -3.79
N ARG A 14 -7.90 13.26 -4.89
CA ARG A 14 -8.19 11.81 -4.97
C ARG A 14 -6.90 10.99 -4.89
N MET A 15 -5.83 11.44 -5.55
CA MET A 15 -4.54 10.76 -5.48
C MET A 15 -3.96 10.82 -4.06
N ALA A 16 -4.03 11.97 -3.39
CA ALA A 16 -3.58 12.10 -2.00
C ALA A 16 -4.35 11.15 -1.05
N ALA A 17 -5.65 10.95 -1.27
CA ALA A 17 -6.44 9.99 -0.50
C ALA A 17 -5.98 8.55 -0.72
N LEU A 18 -5.64 8.16 -1.96
CA LEU A 18 -5.10 6.83 -2.26
C LEU A 18 -3.75 6.59 -1.58
N PHE A 19 -2.83 7.55 -1.67
CA PHE A 19 -1.54 7.47 -0.99
C PHE A 19 -1.71 7.32 0.52
N LYS A 20 -2.62 8.10 1.12
CA LYS A 20 -2.92 8.01 2.55
C LYS A 20 -3.52 6.66 2.94
N ALA A 21 -4.46 6.14 2.16
CA ALA A 21 -5.08 4.83 2.44
C ALA A 21 -4.06 3.69 2.34
N VAL A 22 -3.13 3.76 1.38
CA VAL A 22 -2.03 2.80 1.26
C VAL A 22 -1.09 2.90 2.46
N ASP A 23 -0.69 4.10 2.86
CA ASP A 23 0.13 4.31 4.06
C ASP A 23 -0.50 3.69 5.32
N GLU A 24 -1.79 3.99 5.56
CA GLU A 24 -2.53 3.43 6.69
C GLU A 24 -2.64 1.90 6.63
N ALA A 25 -2.87 1.33 5.45
CA ALA A 25 -2.95 -0.13 5.29
C ALA A 25 -1.61 -0.81 5.53
N LEU A 26 -0.50 -0.24 5.02
CA LEU A 26 0.83 -0.79 5.26
C LEU A 26 1.19 -0.75 6.74
N PHE A 27 0.87 0.35 7.41
CA PHE A 27 1.18 0.53 8.81
C PHE A 27 0.28 -0.28 9.75
N HIS A 28 -1.03 -0.39 9.50
CA HIS A 28 -1.96 -1.04 10.44
C HIS A 28 -2.30 -2.49 10.08
N LEU A 29 -2.25 -2.88 8.80
CA LEU A 29 -2.67 -4.22 8.36
C LEU A 29 -1.47 -5.10 8.00
N TRP A 30 -0.51 -4.54 7.27
CA TRP A 30 0.62 -5.33 6.77
C TRP A 30 1.71 -5.51 7.82
N ASP A 31 2.14 -4.42 8.47
CA ASP A 31 3.17 -4.32 9.52
C ASP A 31 3.77 -5.67 9.96
N PRO A 32 4.73 -6.20 9.17
CA PRO A 32 5.19 -7.57 9.34
C PRO A 32 6.11 -7.72 10.55
N ILE A 33 6.67 -6.62 11.05
CA ILE A 33 7.59 -6.57 12.19
C ILE A 33 6.96 -6.01 13.48
N GLY A 34 5.70 -5.58 13.45
CA GLY A 34 4.96 -5.15 14.65
C GLY A 34 5.29 -3.72 15.10
N VAL A 35 5.74 -2.85 14.20
CA VAL A 35 6.00 -1.43 14.48
C VAL A 35 4.76 -0.70 15.00
N ALA A 36 3.57 -0.98 14.47
CA ALA A 36 2.34 -0.31 14.88
C ALA A 36 1.92 -0.61 16.32
N GLU A 37 2.42 -1.70 16.90
CA GLU A 37 2.17 -2.07 18.30
C GLU A 37 3.20 -1.43 19.26
N MET A 38 4.24 -0.78 18.73
CA MET A 38 5.29 -0.17 19.56
C MET A 38 4.84 1.17 20.14
N ALA A 39 5.26 1.48 21.37
CA ALA A 39 4.96 2.77 22.00
C ALA A 39 5.52 4.00 21.24
N ALA A 40 6.49 3.77 20.33
CA ALA A 40 7.10 4.80 19.49
C ALA A 40 6.67 4.70 18.02
N ALA A 41 5.57 3.99 17.70
CA ALA A 41 5.14 3.71 16.34
C ALA A 41 5.03 4.96 15.45
N ASP A 42 4.55 6.08 16.01
CA ASP A 42 4.45 7.35 15.29
C ASP A 42 5.81 7.93 14.85
N ALA A 43 6.89 7.63 15.60
CA ALA A 43 8.23 8.11 15.29
C ALA A 43 8.96 7.28 14.22
N VAL A 44 8.45 6.09 13.91
CA VAL A 44 9.02 5.15 12.92
C VAL A 44 8.05 4.85 11.77
N ARG A 45 6.88 5.51 11.74
CA ARG A 45 5.91 5.42 10.65
C ARG A 45 6.52 5.79 9.30
N ASP A 46 7.44 6.75 9.29
CA ASP A 46 8.15 7.20 8.09
C ASP A 46 8.92 6.07 7.39
N GLU A 47 9.26 4.98 8.08
CA GLU A 47 9.91 3.81 7.49
C GLU A 47 9.02 3.10 6.45
N TYR A 48 7.70 3.14 6.62
CA TYR A 48 6.75 2.54 5.68
C TYR A 48 6.43 3.42 4.48
N CYS A 49 6.67 4.74 4.58
CA CYS A 49 6.45 5.69 3.48
C CYS A 49 7.25 5.31 2.22
N GLY A 50 8.42 4.65 2.39
CA GLY A 50 9.24 4.16 1.28
C GLY A 50 8.54 3.13 0.38
N TYR A 51 7.52 2.43 0.88
CA TYR A 51 6.79 1.40 0.11
C TYR A 51 5.49 1.92 -0.51
N VAL A 52 4.95 3.04 -0.02
CA VAL A 52 3.64 3.57 -0.43
C VAL A 52 3.58 3.80 -1.93
N ALA A 53 4.57 4.49 -2.50
CA ALA A 53 4.58 4.79 -3.94
C ALA A 53 4.60 3.52 -4.81
N ALA A 54 5.34 2.49 -4.38
CA ALA A 54 5.46 1.24 -5.13
C ALA A 54 4.16 0.42 -5.07
N VAL A 55 3.50 0.38 -3.92
CA VAL A 55 2.20 -0.28 -3.75
C VAL A 55 1.08 0.46 -4.48
N VAL A 56 1.09 1.79 -4.50
CA VAL A 56 0.16 2.59 -5.34
C VAL A 56 0.35 2.26 -6.82
N ALA A 57 1.60 2.19 -7.29
CA ALA A 57 1.89 1.82 -8.67
C ALA A 57 1.44 0.38 -9.00
N ALA A 58 1.53 -0.54 -8.05
CA ALA A 58 1.04 -1.92 -8.18
C ALA A 58 -0.51 -1.96 -8.32
N LEU A 59 -1.24 -1.18 -7.52
CA LEU A 59 -2.70 -1.05 -7.62
C LEU A 59 -3.13 -0.48 -8.98
N GLN A 60 -2.38 0.51 -9.49
CA GLN A 60 -2.66 1.12 -10.79
C GLN A 60 -2.39 0.21 -11.98
N GLN A 61 -1.60 -0.86 -11.81
CA GLN A 61 -1.31 -1.87 -12.83
C GLN A 61 -2.37 -2.98 -12.90
N SER A 62 -3.50 -2.83 -12.22
CA SER A 62 -4.60 -3.82 -12.21
C SER A 62 -4.16 -5.21 -11.72
N MET A 63 -3.25 -5.25 -10.75
CA MET A 63 -2.88 -6.50 -10.08
C MET A 63 -4.06 -7.09 -9.32
N ASP A 64 -4.22 -8.42 -9.38
CA ASP A 64 -5.18 -9.11 -8.53
C ASP A 64 -4.66 -9.25 -7.08
N ALA A 65 -5.54 -9.70 -6.18
CA ALA A 65 -5.23 -9.81 -4.76
C ALA A 65 -4.07 -10.77 -4.47
N GLN A 66 -3.91 -11.80 -5.29
CA GLN A 66 -2.87 -12.81 -5.08
C GLN A 66 -1.50 -12.29 -5.54
N ALA A 67 -1.47 -11.57 -6.66
CA ALA A 67 -0.28 -10.88 -7.15
C ALA A 67 0.16 -9.77 -6.18
N LEU A 68 -0.78 -8.98 -5.67
CA LEU A 68 -0.46 -7.91 -4.70
C LEU A 68 0.02 -8.48 -3.36
N ALA A 69 -0.59 -9.56 -2.87
CA ALA A 69 -0.11 -10.25 -1.67
C ALA A 69 1.30 -10.83 -1.86
N ALA A 70 1.58 -11.45 -3.01
CA ALA A 70 2.91 -11.96 -3.34
C ALA A 70 3.96 -10.83 -3.44
N TYR A 71 3.56 -9.67 -3.95
CA TYR A 71 4.41 -8.48 -3.98
C TYR A 71 4.75 -7.96 -2.57
N LEU A 72 3.76 -7.91 -1.67
CA LEU A 72 3.98 -7.56 -0.27
C LEU A 72 4.88 -8.59 0.44
N ASP A 73 4.72 -9.89 0.17
CA ASP A 73 5.62 -10.92 0.70
C ASP A 73 7.06 -10.76 0.18
N MET A 74 7.22 -10.42 -1.10
CA MET A 74 8.52 -10.12 -1.68
C MET A 74 9.16 -8.90 -1.01
N LEU A 75 8.41 -7.82 -0.76
CA LEU A 75 8.92 -6.65 -0.06
C LEU A 75 9.39 -6.99 1.36
N ALA A 76 8.59 -7.75 2.13
CA ALA A 76 8.98 -8.20 3.46
C ALA A 76 10.28 -9.02 3.42
N ARG A 77 10.38 -9.96 2.47
CA ARG A 77 11.54 -10.82 2.34
C ARG A 77 12.80 -10.06 1.91
N GLU A 78 12.70 -9.17 0.93
CA GLU A 78 13.87 -8.53 0.32
C GLU A 78 14.33 -7.29 1.08
N GLN A 79 13.40 -6.52 1.65
CA GLN A 79 13.71 -5.25 2.32
C GLN A 79 13.88 -5.42 3.82
N MET A 80 13.20 -6.42 4.42
CA MET A 80 13.23 -6.65 5.87
C MET A 80 13.88 -7.99 6.24
N SER A 81 14.25 -8.83 5.27
CA SER A 81 14.82 -10.17 5.51
C SER A 81 13.94 -11.07 6.38
N ILE A 82 12.61 -10.92 6.27
CA ILE A 82 11.63 -11.72 7.01
C ILE A 82 10.70 -12.47 6.07
N GLU A 83 10.31 -13.66 6.45
CA GLU A 83 9.33 -14.47 5.74
C GLU A 83 8.59 -15.39 6.72
N GLY A 84 7.43 -15.89 6.31
CA GLY A 84 6.71 -16.89 7.08
C GLY A 84 5.19 -16.77 6.93
N ARG A 85 4.50 -17.82 7.36
CA ARG A 85 3.04 -17.95 7.19
C ARG A 85 2.25 -16.78 7.80
N HIS A 86 2.72 -16.22 8.91
CA HIS A 86 2.08 -15.06 9.54
C HIS A 86 2.20 -13.81 8.66
N ILE A 87 3.37 -13.59 8.04
CA ILE A 87 3.63 -12.49 7.11
C ILE A 87 2.75 -12.63 5.88
N SER A 88 2.72 -13.80 5.25
CA SER A 88 1.85 -14.08 4.10
C SER A 88 0.37 -13.86 4.39
N LYS A 89 -0.08 -14.16 5.61
CA LYS A 89 -1.45 -13.86 6.03
C LYS A 89 -1.70 -12.35 6.11
N LYS A 90 -0.77 -11.57 6.68
CA LYS A 90 -0.88 -10.10 6.71
C LYS A 90 -0.86 -9.50 5.31
N SER A 91 0.01 -9.98 4.43
CA SER A 91 0.07 -9.58 3.02
C SER A 91 -1.25 -9.85 2.29
N GLN A 92 -1.85 -11.03 2.48
CA GLN A 92 -3.14 -11.35 1.86
C GLN A 92 -4.29 -10.47 2.36
N VAL A 93 -4.37 -10.23 3.67
CA VAL A 93 -5.40 -9.36 4.28
C VAL A 93 -5.26 -7.93 3.76
N THR A 94 -4.02 -7.42 3.71
CA THR A 94 -3.73 -6.07 3.23
C THR A 94 -4.06 -5.93 1.74
N ALA A 95 -3.68 -6.90 0.91
CA ALA A 95 -3.95 -6.88 -0.52
C ALA A 95 -5.46 -6.84 -0.82
N ASN A 96 -6.26 -7.65 -0.12
CA ASN A 96 -7.72 -7.62 -0.26
C ASN A 96 -8.29 -6.25 0.12
N ALA A 97 -7.91 -5.71 1.28
CA ALA A 97 -8.41 -4.42 1.75
C ALA A 97 -8.04 -3.26 0.80
N LEU A 98 -6.82 -3.29 0.24
CA LEU A 98 -6.36 -2.28 -0.71
C LEU A 98 -7.09 -2.33 -2.03
N LEU A 99 -7.35 -3.53 -2.57
CA LEU A 99 -8.09 -3.67 -3.82
C LEU A 99 -9.57 -3.32 -3.66
N ASP A 100 -10.19 -3.71 -2.55
CA ASP A 100 -11.54 -3.27 -2.22
C ASP A 100 -11.60 -1.75 -2.18
N TYR A 101 -10.67 -1.09 -1.45
CA TYR A 101 -10.58 0.37 -1.43
C TYR A 101 -10.37 0.98 -2.83
N TYR A 102 -9.45 0.41 -3.61
CA TYR A 102 -9.08 0.93 -4.93
C TYR A 102 -10.25 0.86 -5.93
N HIS A 103 -11.03 -0.22 -5.93
CA HIS A 103 -12.22 -0.34 -6.77
C HIS A 103 -13.28 0.72 -6.44
N HIS A 104 -13.51 1.01 -5.15
CA HIS A 104 -14.40 2.09 -4.74
C HIS A 104 -13.83 3.48 -5.07
N TRP A 105 -12.50 3.63 -5.03
CA TRP A 105 -11.82 4.86 -5.39
C TRP A 105 -11.93 5.19 -6.89
N GLN A 106 -11.94 4.18 -7.76
CA GLN A 106 -12.10 4.33 -9.21
C GLN A 106 -13.53 4.64 -9.66
N ALA A 107 -14.54 4.29 -8.85
CA ALA A 107 -15.96 4.58 -9.11
C ALA A 107 -16.30 6.07 -9.00
#